data_AF-A0A3N2D791-F1
#
_entry.id   AF-A0A3N2D791-F1
#
_cell.length_a   1.000
_cell.length_b   1.000
_cell.length_c   1.000
_cell.angle_alpha   90.00
_cell.angle_beta   90.00
_cell.angle_gamma   90.00
#
_symmetry.space_group_name_H-M   'P 1'
#
loop_
_entity.id
_entity.type
_entity.pdbx_description
1 polymer ?
#
loop_
_entity_poly.entity_id
_entity_poly.type
_entity_poly.pdbx_seq_one_letter_code
_entity_poly.pdbx_strand_id
1 'polypeptide(L)'
;MGRQRQKREKVQDVAEVERLLREGATYQGMVDLYRAKYNIETSIQMWAKWRSKLGLPTRVGRHLSLIPWKLDPRHRHLTPVNMLRGLDRVRSGDESVPEALAQQVREWESRLREADRVVRYEPATEQGFFYVPRRPEDDDIVRWPKVVTARREGVSP
;
A
#
# COMPACT_ATOMS: atom_id res chain seq x y z
N MET A 1 28.09 -36.55 2.98
CA MET A 1 27.84 -35.71 4.17
C MET A 1 27.94 -34.23 3.80
N GLY A 2 26.83 -33.57 3.51
CA GLY A 2 26.82 -32.14 3.15
C GLY A 2 26.58 -31.28 4.38
N ARG A 3 27.59 -30.51 4.81
CA ARG A 3 27.47 -29.52 5.90
C ARG A 3 26.43 -28.46 5.53
N GLN A 4 25.27 -28.48 6.19
CA GLN A 4 24.36 -27.34 6.18
C GLN A 4 25.05 -26.16 6.88
N ARG A 5 25.30 -25.07 6.14
CA ARG A 5 25.65 -23.77 6.71
C ARG A 5 24.49 -23.30 7.58
N GLN A 6 24.60 -23.46 8.90
CA GLN A 6 23.70 -22.82 9.85
C GLN A 6 23.86 -21.31 9.68
N LYS A 7 22.93 -20.65 8.98
CA LYS A 7 22.85 -19.19 8.96
C LYS A 7 22.53 -18.77 10.39
N ARG A 8 23.48 -18.12 11.07
CA ARG A 8 23.19 -17.43 12.34
C ARG A 8 22.05 -16.46 12.09
N GLU A 9 20.90 -16.73 12.68
CA GLU A 9 19.76 -15.82 12.58
C GLU A 9 20.14 -14.53 13.32
N LYS A 10 20.04 -13.39 12.63
CA LYS A 10 20.34 -12.07 13.20
C LYS A 10 19.29 -11.62 14.22
N VAL A 11 18.17 -12.34 14.34
CA VAL A 11 17.13 -12.11 15.34
C VAL A 11 17.54 -12.83 16.62
N GLN A 12 17.72 -12.07 17.69
CA GLN A 12 18.06 -12.61 19.01
C GLN A 12 16.82 -12.92 19.84
N ASP A 13 15.77 -12.11 19.68
CA ASP A 13 14.51 -12.25 20.41
C ASP A 13 13.32 -12.16 19.43
N VAL A 14 12.72 -13.31 19.14
CA VAL A 14 11.57 -13.41 18.23
C VAL A 14 10.32 -12.77 18.84
N ALA A 15 10.13 -12.88 20.15
CA ALA A 15 8.97 -12.31 20.84
C ALA A 15 9.04 -10.77 20.85
N GLU A 16 10.23 -10.20 21.02
CA GLU A 16 10.44 -8.76 20.87
C GLU A 16 10.13 -8.28 19.44
N VAL A 17 10.62 -9.01 18.43
CA VAL A 17 10.35 -8.69 17.02
C VAL A 17 8.86 -8.74 16.72
N GLU A 18 8.17 -9.77 17.20
CA GLU A 18 6.72 -9.90 17.03
C GLU A 18 5.98 -8.75 17.70
N ARG A 19 6.32 -8.43 18.95
CA ARG A 19 5.73 -7.30 19.69
C ARG A 19 5.92 -5.99 18.93
N LEU A 20 7.16 -5.65 18.56
CA LEU A 20 7.49 -4.44 17.81
C LEU A 20 6.73 -4.34 16.49
N LEU A 21 6.60 -5.46 15.75
CA LEU A 21 5.90 -5.47 14.47
C LEU A 21 4.38 -5.35 14.61
N ARG A 22 3.81 -5.87 15.70
CA ARG A 22 2.38 -5.73 16.05
C ARG A 22 2.06 -4.32 16.56
N GLU A 23 2.95 -3.73 17.36
CA GLU A 23 2.86 -2.35 17.88
C GLU A 23 3.18 -1.28 16.82
N GLY A 24 3.53 -1.68 15.59
CA GLY A 24 3.71 -0.75 14.47
C GLY A 24 5.10 -0.09 14.37
N ALA A 25 6.09 -0.52 15.15
CA ALA A 25 7.44 0.06 15.17
C ALA A 25 8.05 0.19 13.76
N THR A 26 8.63 1.34 13.38
CA THR A 26 9.20 1.50 12.03
C THR A 26 10.35 0.52 11.78
N TYR A 27 10.53 0.07 10.54
CA TYR A 27 11.67 -0.82 10.21
C TYR A 27 13.01 -0.16 10.49
N GLN A 28 13.11 1.17 10.30
CA GLN A 28 14.30 1.92 10.66
C GLN A 28 14.50 1.94 12.19
N GLY A 29 13.44 2.16 12.97
CA GLY A 29 13.50 2.09 14.43
C GLY A 29 13.91 0.70 14.94
N MET A 30 13.49 -0.38 14.27
CA MET A 30 13.95 -1.74 14.58
C MET A 30 15.44 -1.93 14.25
N VAL A 31 15.93 -1.36 13.14
CA VAL A 31 17.37 -1.37 12.80
C VAL A 31 18.17 -0.64 13.88
N ASP A 32 17.73 0.54 14.27
CA ASP A 32 18.41 1.37 15.27
C ASP A 32 18.39 0.71 16.64
N LEU A 33 17.26 0.11 17.04
CA LEU A 33 17.13 -0.67 18.27
C LEU A 33 18.09 -1.86 18.29
N TYR A 34 18.13 -2.65 17.22
CA TYR A 34 18.99 -3.83 17.17
C TYR A 34 20.48 -3.48 17.14
N ARG A 35 20.81 -2.35 16.52
CA ARG A 35 22.17 -1.80 16.57
C ARG A 35 22.52 -1.34 17.99
N ALA A 36 21.65 -0.59 18.66
CA ALA A 36 21.92 -0.05 19.98
C ALA A 36 21.91 -1.11 21.09
N LYS A 37 20.94 -2.02 21.08
CA LYS A 37 20.70 -3.00 22.15
C LYS A 37 21.54 -4.26 22.01
N TYR A 38 21.72 -4.75 20.79
CA TYR A 38 22.39 -6.03 20.53
C TYR A 38 23.72 -5.88 19.78
N ASN A 39 24.07 -4.66 19.34
CA ASN A 39 25.21 -4.42 18.45
C ASN A 39 25.16 -5.26 17.15
N ILE A 40 23.94 -5.48 16.64
CA ILE A 40 23.69 -6.26 15.43
C ILE A 40 23.16 -5.36 14.32
N GLU A 41 23.90 -5.30 13.22
CA GLU A 41 23.42 -4.65 12.00
C GLU A 41 22.36 -5.50 11.30
N THR A 42 21.14 -4.99 11.28
CA THR A 42 20.00 -5.54 10.56
C THR A 42 19.62 -4.62 9.39
N SER A 43 18.69 -5.05 8.54
CA SER A 43 18.23 -4.25 7.41
C SER A 43 16.71 -4.16 7.36
N ILE A 44 16.20 -3.09 6.75
CA ILE A 44 14.76 -2.89 6.51
C ILE A 44 14.14 -4.09 5.78
N GLN A 45 14.83 -4.63 4.78
CA GLN A 45 14.37 -5.79 4.01
C GLN A 45 14.26 -7.06 4.86
N MET A 46 15.15 -7.24 5.83
CA MET A 46 15.10 -8.35 6.78
C MET A 46 13.83 -8.25 7.65
N TRP A 47 13.51 -7.06 8.16
CA TRP A 47 12.31 -6.84 8.97
C TRP A 47 11.01 -7.01 8.18
N ALA A 48 10.98 -6.56 6.92
CA ALA A 48 9.86 -6.80 6.01
C ALA A 48 9.62 -8.30 5.77
N LYS A 49 10.69 -9.08 5.60
CA LYS A 49 10.61 -10.54 5.46
C LYS A 49 10.12 -11.21 6.75
N TRP A 50 10.58 -10.76 7.91
CA TRP A 50 10.13 -11.27 9.21
C TRP A 50 8.64 -11.01 9.45
N ARG A 51 8.15 -9.81 9.10
CA ARG A 51 6.72 -9.49 9.14
C ARG A 51 5.90 -10.47 8.31
N SER A 52 6.35 -10.77 7.08
CA SER A 52 5.69 -11.75 6.20
C SER A 52 5.74 -13.17 6.78
N LYS A 53 6.86 -13.59 7.40
CA LYS A 53 6.97 -14.89 8.08
C LYS A 53 5.99 -15.03 9.25
N LEU A 54 5.72 -13.94 9.97
CA LEU A 54 4.80 -13.91 11.11
C LEU A 54 3.32 -13.83 10.68
N GLY A 55 3.03 -13.88 9.37
CA GLY A 55 1.66 -13.76 8.85
C GLY A 55 1.03 -12.39 9.09
N LEU A 56 1.82 -11.39 9.48
CA LEU A 56 1.31 -10.04 9.72
C LEU A 56 0.99 -9.38 8.37
N PRO A 57 -0.16 -8.69 8.24
CA PRO A 57 -0.55 -8.05 7.00
C PRO A 57 0.51 -7.03 6.57
N THR A 58 0.77 -6.92 5.26
CA THR A 58 1.69 -5.92 4.74
C THR A 58 1.26 -4.54 5.22
N ARG A 59 2.22 -3.70 5.67
CA ARG A 59 1.92 -2.31 6.11
C ARG A 59 1.28 -1.49 4.99
N VAL A 60 1.71 -1.76 3.78
CA VAL A 60 0.95 -1.38 2.59
C VAL A 60 -0.18 -2.39 2.51
N GLY A 61 -1.33 -2.07 3.12
CA GLY A 61 -2.56 -2.73 2.70
C GLY A 61 -2.62 -2.57 1.19
N ARG A 62 -2.95 -3.64 0.46
CA ARG A 62 -3.30 -3.50 -0.95
C ARG A 62 -4.69 -2.87 -0.96
N HIS A 63 -4.72 -1.58 -0.64
CA HIS A 63 -5.88 -0.72 -0.66
C HIS A 63 -6.20 -0.55 -2.16
N LEU A 64 -7.07 -1.43 -2.65
CA LEU A 64 -7.59 -1.47 -4.01
C LEU A 64 -9.07 -1.06 -4.05
N SER A 65 -9.60 -0.45 -2.99
CA SER A 65 -11.02 -0.09 -2.95
C SER A 65 -11.36 0.92 -4.04
N LEU A 66 -10.41 1.79 -4.39
CA LEU A 66 -10.53 2.82 -5.42
C LEU A 66 -9.85 2.49 -6.76
N ILE A 67 -9.28 1.28 -6.92
CA ILE A 67 -8.56 0.89 -8.15
C ILE A 67 -9.08 -0.48 -8.61
N PRO A 68 -10.26 -0.53 -9.25
CA PRO A 68 -10.90 -1.77 -9.69
C PRO A 68 -10.28 -2.38 -10.96
N TRP A 69 -9.25 -1.76 -11.54
CA TRP A 69 -8.65 -2.16 -12.80
C TRP A 69 -7.30 -2.86 -12.65
N LYS A 70 -7.02 -3.80 -13.56
CA LYS A 70 -5.65 -4.24 -13.82
C LYS A 70 -4.92 -3.14 -14.60
N LEU A 71 -4.02 -2.45 -13.92
CA LEU A 71 -3.26 -1.36 -14.53
C LEU A 71 -2.14 -1.87 -15.44
N ASP A 72 -2.12 -1.35 -16.67
CA ASP A 72 -0.98 -1.41 -17.58
C ASP A 72 0.27 -0.86 -16.87
N PRO A 73 1.43 -1.55 -16.94
CA PRO A 73 2.67 -1.09 -16.33
C PRO A 73 3.02 0.37 -16.61
N ARG A 74 2.73 0.87 -17.81
CA ARG A 74 2.99 2.25 -18.23
C ARG A 74 2.21 3.28 -17.42
N HIS A 75 1.02 2.90 -16.93
CA HIS A 75 0.11 3.82 -16.25
C HIS A 75 0.22 3.75 -14.71
N ARG A 76 1.01 2.82 -14.17
CA ARG A 76 1.06 2.54 -12.71
C ARG A 76 1.63 3.66 -11.86
N HIS A 77 2.35 4.59 -12.47
CA HIS A 77 3.03 5.70 -11.80
C HIS A 77 2.38 7.05 -12.10
N LEU A 78 1.30 7.09 -12.87
CA LEU A 78 0.62 8.34 -13.23
C LEU A 78 -0.03 8.97 -12.00
N THR A 79 -0.17 10.30 -12.04
CA THR A 79 -0.72 11.07 -10.92
C THR A 79 -2.10 10.56 -10.45
N PRO A 80 -3.08 10.28 -11.33
CA PRO A 80 -4.41 9.85 -10.88
C PRO A 80 -4.37 8.56 -10.06
N VAL A 81 -3.59 7.54 -10.46
CA VAL A 81 -3.48 6.30 -9.68
C VAL A 81 -2.80 6.53 -8.33
N ASN A 82 -1.78 7.38 -8.27
CA ASN A 82 -1.10 7.68 -7.01
C ASN A 82 -2.03 8.42 -6.04
N MET A 83 -2.86 9.35 -6.56
CA MET A 83 -3.89 10.02 -5.76
C MET A 83 -4.95 9.04 -5.26
N LEU A 84 -5.43 8.12 -6.10
CA LEU A 84 -6.37 7.06 -5.68
C LEU A 84 -5.78 6.17 -4.58
N ARG A 85 -4.51 5.76 -4.69
CA ARG A 85 -3.83 4.97 -3.64
C ARG A 85 -3.71 5.75 -2.34
N GLY A 86 -3.32 7.03 -2.43
CA GLY A 86 -3.19 7.89 -1.26
C GLY A 86 -4.54 8.09 -0.57
N LEU A 87 -5.60 8.36 -1.35
CA LEU A 87 -6.95 8.52 -0.82
C LEU A 87 -7.46 7.24 -0.15
N ASP A 88 -7.24 6.07 -0.76
CA ASP A 88 -7.67 4.81 -0.18
C ASP A 88 -6.97 4.53 1.17
N ARG A 89 -5.67 4.85 1.28
CA ARG A 89 -4.93 4.79 2.54
C ARG A 89 -5.52 5.74 3.59
N VAL A 90 -5.78 6.99 3.22
CA VAL A 90 -6.40 7.99 4.12
C VAL A 90 -7.77 7.54 4.60
N ARG A 91 -8.64 7.06 3.69
CA ARG A 91 -9.98 6.57 4.02
C ARG A 91 -9.97 5.29 4.85
N SER A 92 -8.92 4.48 4.71
CA SER A 92 -8.69 3.28 5.53
C SER A 92 -8.14 3.61 6.92
N GLY A 93 -7.87 4.88 7.24
CA GLY A 93 -7.29 5.29 8.52
C GLY A 93 -5.80 4.95 8.66
N ASP A 94 -5.05 4.83 7.57
CA ASP A 94 -3.61 4.58 7.63
C ASP A 94 -2.85 5.80 8.19
N GLU A 95 -2.52 5.74 9.48
CA GLU A 95 -1.78 6.77 10.21
C GLU A 95 -0.35 6.99 9.68
N SER A 96 0.17 6.09 8.83
CA SER A 96 1.49 6.25 8.21
C SER A 96 1.49 7.15 6.97
N VAL A 97 0.34 7.67 6.55
CA VAL A 97 0.25 8.65 5.47
C VAL A 97 0.74 10.02 5.99
N PRO A 98 1.75 10.65 5.37
CA PRO A 98 2.16 11.99 5.77
C PRO A 98 1.02 13.00 5.64
N GLU A 99 0.87 13.91 6.61
CA GLU A 99 -0.25 14.87 6.63
C GLU A 99 -0.32 15.73 5.36
N ALA A 100 0.83 16.14 4.80
CA ALA A 100 0.88 16.88 3.55
C ALA A 100 0.26 16.08 2.37
N LEU A 101 0.51 14.77 2.30
CA LEU A 101 -0.11 13.90 1.30
C LEU A 101 -1.59 13.71 1.61
N ALA A 102 -1.96 13.55 2.87
CA ALA A 102 -3.36 13.39 3.29
C ALA A 102 -4.20 14.62 2.89
N GLN A 103 -3.68 15.82 3.15
CA GLN A 103 -4.30 17.07 2.74
C GLN A 103 -4.44 17.16 1.22
N GLN A 104 -3.37 16.86 0.48
CA GLN A 104 -3.37 16.90 -0.98
C GLN A 104 -4.44 15.97 -1.59
N VAL A 105 -4.58 14.74 -1.09
CA VAL A 105 -5.57 13.79 -1.64
C VAL A 105 -7.01 14.15 -1.26
N ARG A 106 -7.23 14.73 -0.07
CA ARG A 106 -8.54 15.24 0.37
C ARG A 106 -8.99 16.43 -0.48
N GLU A 107 -8.08 17.38 -0.75
CA GLU A 107 -8.36 18.51 -1.65
C GLU A 107 -8.67 18.04 -3.07
N TRP A 108 -7.88 17.09 -3.58
CA TRP A 108 -8.12 16.52 -4.90
C TRP A 108 -9.48 15.82 -4.98
N GLU A 109 -9.86 15.07 -3.94
CA GLU A 109 -11.21 14.49 -3.82
C GLU A 109 -12.30 15.58 -3.82
N SER A 110 -12.14 16.62 -3.00
CA SER A 110 -13.10 17.74 -2.91
C SER A 110 -13.33 18.38 -4.28
N ARG A 111 -12.25 18.69 -5.00
CA ARG A 111 -12.32 19.27 -6.36
C ARG A 111 -13.07 18.38 -7.34
N LEU A 112 -12.89 17.06 -7.26
CA LEU A 112 -13.64 16.14 -8.13
C LEU A 112 -15.12 16.12 -7.79
N ARG A 113 -15.48 16.17 -6.51
CA ARG A 113 -16.88 16.23 -6.07
C ARG A 113 -17.53 17.55 -6.45
N GLU A 114 -16.86 18.67 -6.22
CA GLU A 114 -17.33 20.01 -6.58
C GLU A 114 -17.53 20.18 -8.08
N ALA A 115 -16.63 19.60 -8.90
CA ALA A 115 -16.71 19.67 -10.35
C ALA A 115 -17.64 18.60 -10.98
N ASP A 116 -18.30 17.78 -10.15
CA ASP A 116 -19.10 16.63 -10.55
C ASP A 116 -18.37 15.70 -11.54
N ARG A 117 -17.13 15.35 -11.21
CA ARG A 117 -16.25 14.49 -12.00
C ARG A 117 -15.91 13.20 -11.28
N VAL A 118 -15.62 12.17 -12.08
CA VAL A 118 -15.07 10.89 -11.63
C VAL A 118 -13.86 10.49 -12.47
N VAL A 119 -12.99 9.68 -11.89
CA VAL A 119 -11.84 9.09 -12.57
C VAL A 119 -12.27 7.83 -13.31
N ARG A 120 -12.02 7.80 -14.61
CA ARG A 120 -12.16 6.63 -15.48
C ARG A 120 -10.78 6.17 -15.94
N TYR A 121 -10.58 4.84 -15.99
CA TYR A 121 -9.38 4.25 -16.57
C TYR A 121 -9.70 3.51 -17.87
N GLU A 122 -8.88 3.72 -18.89
CA GLU A 122 -8.93 3.07 -20.20
C GLU A 122 -7.52 2.57 -20.56
N PRO A 123 -7.22 1.26 -20.42
CA PRO A 123 -5.86 0.75 -20.59
C PRO A 123 -5.34 0.82 -22.03
N ALA A 124 -6.24 0.93 -23.02
CA ALA A 124 -5.89 0.97 -24.43
C ALA A 124 -5.43 2.36 -24.91
N THR A 125 -5.62 3.41 -24.12
CA THR A 125 -5.17 4.77 -24.47
C THR A 125 -3.80 5.06 -23.90
N GLU A 126 -3.07 6.00 -24.51
CA GLU A 126 -1.76 6.43 -24.02
C GLU A 126 -1.85 7.16 -22.67
N GLN A 127 -2.93 7.91 -22.45
CA GLN A 127 -3.15 8.68 -21.23
C GLN A 127 -3.56 7.77 -20.05
N GLY A 128 -4.28 6.69 -20.32
CA GLY A 128 -4.77 5.75 -19.33
C GLY A 128 -5.93 6.28 -18.48
N PHE A 129 -5.79 7.46 -17.86
CA PHE A 129 -6.77 8.01 -16.91
C PHE A 129 -7.44 9.28 -17.45
N PHE A 130 -8.75 9.40 -17.19
CA PHE A 130 -9.57 10.53 -17.62
C PHE A 130 -10.46 11.01 -16.47
N TYR A 131 -10.67 12.33 -16.42
CA TYR A 131 -11.70 12.94 -15.58
C TYR A 131 -12.95 13.17 -16.43
N VAL A 132 -14.04 12.51 -16.09
CA VAL A 132 -15.28 12.50 -16.88
C VAL A 132 -16.45 12.97 -16.02
N PRO A 133 -17.53 13.53 -16.61
CA PRO A 133 -18.72 13.89 -15.83
C PRO A 133 -19.24 12.68 -15.06
N ARG A 134 -19.65 12.87 -13.81
CA ARG A 134 -20.32 11.86 -12.99
C ARG A 134 -21.63 11.43 -13.64
N ARG A 135 -22.02 10.18 -13.40
CA ARG A 135 -23.32 9.65 -13.75
C ARG A 135 -24.08 9.24 -12.49
N PRO A 136 -25.42 9.11 -12.55
CA PRO A 136 -26.21 8.67 -11.40
C PRO A 136 -25.78 7.32 -10.82
N GLU A 137 -25.21 6.43 -11.63
CA GLU A 137 -24.70 5.12 -11.17
C GLU A 137 -23.28 5.16 -10.56
N ASP A 138 -22.59 6.31 -10.56
CA ASP A 138 -21.26 6.42 -9.96
C ASP A 138 -21.37 6.77 -8.47
N ASP A 139 -21.18 5.78 -7.60
CA ASP A 139 -21.31 5.93 -6.14
C ASP A 139 -20.16 6.71 -5.48
N ASP A 140 -19.05 6.93 -6.20
CA ASP A 140 -17.85 7.58 -5.65
C ASP A 140 -17.04 8.32 -6.72
N ILE A 141 -15.85 8.83 -6.39
CA ILE A 141 -14.98 9.55 -7.34
C ILE A 141 -14.33 8.66 -8.42
N VAL A 142 -14.65 7.37 -8.46
CA VAL A 142 -14.14 6.38 -9.41
C VAL A 142 -15.30 5.79 -10.20
N ARG A 143 -15.19 5.79 -11.54
CA ARG A 143 -16.12 5.06 -12.39
C ARG A 143 -15.81 3.57 -12.37
N TRP A 144 -16.66 2.79 -11.73
CA TRP A 144 -16.49 1.35 -11.68
C TRP A 144 -16.63 0.73 -13.08
N PRO A 145 -15.68 -0.13 -13.51
CA PRO A 145 -15.85 -0.89 -14.75
C PRO A 145 -16.96 -1.92 -14.56
N LYS A 146 -17.68 -2.25 -15.64
CA LYS A 146 -18.67 -3.35 -15.63
C LYS A 146 -18.06 -4.68 -15.20
N VAL A 147 -16.76 -4.87 -15.41
CA VAL A 147 -15.98 -6.03 -14.98
C VAL A 147 -14.77 -5.53 -14.19
N VAL A 148 -14.74 -5.86 -12.89
CA VAL A 148 -13.57 -5.61 -12.03
C VAL A 148 -12.44 -6.52 -12.49
N THR A 149 -11.30 -5.93 -12.87
CA THR A 149 -10.14 -6.68 -13.39
C THR A 149 -8.95 -6.67 -12.44
N ALA A 150 -9.01 -5.88 -11.36
CA ALA A 150 -8.01 -5.91 -10.30
C ALA A 150 -8.01 -7.28 -9.60
N ARG A 151 -6.83 -7.91 -9.52
CA ARG A 151 -6.67 -9.16 -8.77
C ARG A 151 -6.66 -8.85 -7.28
N ARG A 152 -7.73 -9.20 -6.56
CA ARG A 152 -7.72 -9.31 -5.09
C ARG A 152 -6.93 -10.58 -4.71
N GLU A 153 -5.61 -10.47 -4.64
CA GLU A 153 -4.82 -11.57 -4.05
C GLU A 153 -5.02 -11.55 -2.54
N GLY A 154 -5.80 -12.50 -2.01
CA GLY A 154 -6.09 -12.59 -0.58
C GLY A 154 -7.28 -13.45 -0.16
N VAL A 155 -8.12 -13.96 -1.07
CA VAL A 155 -9.13 -14.97 -0.74
C VAL A 155 -8.84 -16.21 -1.57
N SER A 156 -8.16 -17.19 -0.96
CA SER A 156 -8.34 -18.59 -1.37
C SER A 156 -9.73 -19.04 -0.88
N PRO A 157 -10.44 -19.89 -1.65
CA PRO A 157 -11.61 -20.59 -1.16
C PRO A 157 -11.30 -21.47 0.05
#